data_AF-A0A399MEF8-F1
#
_entry.id   AF-A0A399MEF8-F1
#
_cell.length_a   1.000
_cell.length_b   1.000
_cell.length_c   1.000
_cell.angle_alpha   90.00
_cell.angle_beta   90.00
_cell.angle_gamma   90.00
#
_symmetry.space_group_name_H-M   'P 1'
#
loop_
_entity.id
_entity.type
_entity.pdbx_description
1 polymer ?
#
loop_
_entity_poly.entity_id
_entity_poly.type
_entity_poly.pdbx_seq_one_letter_code
_entity_poly.pdbx_strand_id
1 'polypeptide(L)'
;MTKPESKQPDSPVKTKQRVSDKQRSLVLDLRRRHSLREVAQITGIPLGTVKTLVSRSGAFRDNEQHRAMFTLPPLSASTEALPSVPELPPQEVVTGDKEVDAVLWLRSVISTGQAALIDRAMEGAKKIKTPLDVLEKRYRDHLVATNPGHLFAAMSSFGFADLDALAARAIEQNRLRLEGAARFGGNLLADTEAETFCIEALRGLRATAQFGDFDKRQVAARFNAHPELLPHTLSDCLYELGYWDQLYRLRNAVDRDASDGPPDATARDWFVFGLLAQIRPRDKAEGLAVFRYLIASQREDMAESEAILVNLIG
;
A
#
# COMPACT_ATOMS: atom_id res chain seq x y z
N MET A 1 -50.85 65.64 -36.31
CA MET A 1 -51.43 64.55 -35.48
C MET A 1 -50.49 63.37 -35.57
N THR A 2 -49.57 63.25 -34.62
CA THR A 2 -48.52 62.22 -34.60
C THR A 2 -48.76 61.37 -33.35
N LYS A 3 -48.98 60.06 -33.56
CA LYS A 3 -49.19 59.05 -32.51
C LYS A 3 -47.92 58.91 -31.64
N PRO A 4 -48.05 58.61 -30.33
CA PRO A 4 -46.92 58.13 -29.54
C PRO A 4 -46.75 56.60 -29.70
N GLU A 5 -45.51 56.17 -29.89
CA GLU A 5 -45.07 54.77 -29.87
C GLU A 5 -45.12 54.20 -28.44
N SER A 6 -45.69 53.02 -28.31
CA SER A 6 -45.71 52.21 -27.09
C SER A 6 -44.36 51.52 -26.89
N LYS A 7 -43.63 51.88 -25.82
CA LYS A 7 -42.49 51.10 -25.30
C LYS A 7 -42.99 49.81 -24.65
N GLN A 8 -42.48 48.66 -25.11
CA GLN A 8 -42.57 47.37 -24.41
C GLN A 8 -41.79 47.42 -23.07
N PRO A 9 -42.23 46.68 -22.04
CA PRO A 9 -41.54 46.65 -20.76
C PRO A 9 -40.31 45.73 -20.80
N ASP A 10 -39.25 46.20 -20.13
CA ASP A 10 -37.99 45.49 -19.90
C ASP A 10 -38.18 44.09 -19.30
N SER A 11 -37.38 43.15 -19.81
CA SER A 11 -37.23 41.81 -19.27
C SER A 11 -36.69 41.84 -17.84
N PRO A 12 -37.11 40.94 -16.93
CA PRO A 12 -36.70 40.99 -15.54
C PRO A 12 -35.21 40.65 -15.40
N VAL A 13 -34.47 41.59 -14.82
CA VAL A 13 -33.08 41.42 -14.39
C VAL A 13 -32.98 40.19 -13.51
N LYS A 14 -32.34 39.11 -14.00
CA LYS A 14 -31.98 37.94 -13.20
C LYS A 14 -31.01 38.36 -12.09
N THR A 15 -31.55 38.68 -10.92
CA THR A 15 -30.77 38.95 -9.72
C THR A 15 -30.02 37.66 -9.38
N LYS A 16 -28.69 37.64 -9.53
CA LYS A 16 -27.85 36.52 -9.12
C LYS A 16 -27.96 36.37 -7.60
N GLN A 17 -28.83 35.49 -7.14
CA GLN A 17 -29.04 35.23 -5.73
C GLN A 17 -27.76 34.64 -5.13
N ARG A 18 -27.14 35.37 -4.21
CA ARG A 18 -25.89 34.99 -3.57
C ARG A 18 -26.16 33.79 -2.65
N VAL A 19 -25.48 32.67 -2.90
CA VAL A 19 -25.58 31.47 -2.05
C VAL A 19 -25.17 31.83 -0.62
N SER A 20 -26.01 31.47 0.35
CA SER A 20 -25.76 31.69 1.79
C SER A 20 -24.75 30.70 2.35
N ASP A 21 -24.10 31.02 3.48
CA ASP A 21 -23.13 30.10 4.11
C ASP A 21 -23.75 28.78 4.55
N LYS A 22 -25.01 28.79 5.02
CA LYS A 22 -25.76 27.57 5.33
C LYS A 22 -25.92 26.67 4.11
N GLN A 23 -26.23 27.26 2.95
CA GLN A 23 -26.33 26.51 1.69
C GLN A 23 -24.96 25.99 1.22
N ARG A 24 -23.87 26.75 1.45
CA ARG A 24 -22.51 26.27 1.18
C ARG A 24 -22.20 25.04 2.03
N SER A 25 -22.41 25.11 3.35
CA SER A 25 -22.17 23.98 4.25
C SER A 25 -22.99 22.75 3.87
N LEU A 26 -24.28 22.93 3.53
CA LEU A 26 -25.15 21.85 3.07
C LEU A 26 -24.64 21.20 1.77
N VAL A 27 -24.19 22.00 0.80
CA VAL A 27 -23.62 21.48 -0.45
C VAL A 27 -22.37 20.63 -0.18
N LEU A 28 -21.51 21.07 0.74
CA LEU A 28 -20.28 20.34 1.08
C LEU A 28 -20.60 19.04 1.83
N ASP A 29 -21.55 19.06 2.77
CA ASP A 29 -21.99 17.85 3.47
C ASP A 29 -22.60 16.82 2.51
N LEU A 30 -23.53 17.26 1.65
CA LEU A 30 -24.16 16.38 0.68
C LEU A 30 -23.15 15.83 -0.33
N ARG A 31 -22.16 16.62 -0.77
CA ARG A 31 -21.14 16.15 -1.71
C ARG A 31 -20.31 15.00 -1.17
N ARG A 32 -20.15 14.86 0.17
CA ARG A 32 -19.44 13.71 0.76
C ARG A 32 -20.14 12.39 0.46
N ARG A 33 -21.48 12.39 0.28
CA ARG A 33 -22.31 11.19 0.12
C ARG A 33 -22.91 11.05 -1.27
N HIS A 34 -23.09 12.16 -1.99
CA HIS A 34 -23.80 12.24 -3.26
C HIS A 34 -22.91 12.78 -4.39
N SER A 35 -23.24 12.40 -5.62
CA SER A 35 -22.66 12.98 -6.83
C SER A 35 -23.01 14.46 -6.97
N LEU A 36 -22.21 15.21 -7.72
CA LEU A 36 -22.48 16.64 -7.98
C LEU A 36 -23.87 16.89 -8.60
N ARG A 37 -24.39 15.95 -9.40
CA ARG A 37 -25.73 16.04 -10.01
C ARG A 37 -26.83 15.85 -8.97
N GLU A 38 -26.70 14.84 -8.11
CA GLU A 38 -27.65 14.61 -7.02
C GLU A 38 -27.64 15.76 -6.02
N VAL A 39 -26.47 16.30 -5.65
CA VAL A 39 -26.39 17.49 -4.79
C VAL A 39 -27.15 18.67 -5.41
N ALA A 40 -26.99 18.90 -6.71
CA ALA A 40 -27.71 19.95 -7.42
C ALA A 40 -29.24 19.71 -7.42
N GLN A 41 -29.68 18.47 -7.57
CA GLN A 41 -31.10 18.10 -7.49
C GLN A 41 -31.66 18.29 -6.07
N ILE A 42 -30.96 17.80 -5.05
CA ILE A 42 -31.38 17.87 -3.63
C ILE A 42 -31.45 19.32 -3.16
N THR A 43 -30.46 20.14 -3.52
CA THR A 43 -30.36 21.53 -3.04
C THR A 43 -31.11 22.54 -3.91
N GLY A 44 -31.53 22.14 -5.12
CA GLY A 44 -32.07 23.03 -6.15
C GLY A 44 -31.05 24.05 -6.68
N ILE A 45 -29.77 23.93 -6.32
CA ILE A 45 -28.70 24.83 -6.76
C ILE A 45 -28.20 24.38 -8.14
N PRO A 46 -28.01 25.30 -9.11
CA PRO A 46 -27.46 24.93 -10.41
C PRO A 46 -26.15 24.17 -10.31
N LEU A 47 -26.00 23.10 -11.10
CA LEU A 47 -24.82 22.22 -11.09
C LEU A 47 -23.49 22.99 -11.23
N GLY A 48 -23.44 24.03 -12.06
CA GLY A 48 -22.25 24.88 -12.21
C GLY A 48 -21.88 25.62 -10.92
N THR A 49 -22.88 26.06 -10.14
CA THR A 49 -22.68 26.70 -8.84
C THR A 49 -22.23 25.68 -7.80
N VAL A 50 -22.84 24.49 -7.75
CA VAL A 50 -22.38 23.38 -6.89
C VAL A 50 -20.91 23.03 -7.15
N LYS A 51 -20.53 22.84 -8.42
CA LYS A 51 -19.14 22.60 -8.83
C LYS A 51 -18.19 23.69 -8.32
N THR A 52 -18.60 24.95 -8.47
CA THR A 52 -17.81 26.11 -8.03
C THR A 52 -17.64 26.13 -6.51
N LEU A 53 -18.71 25.86 -5.74
CA LEU A 53 -18.67 25.83 -4.28
C LEU A 53 -17.77 24.70 -3.77
N VAL A 54 -17.92 23.50 -4.32
CA VAL A 54 -17.09 22.33 -4.01
C VAL A 54 -15.62 22.62 -4.32
N SER A 55 -15.30 23.11 -5.52
CA SER A 55 -13.93 23.40 -5.96
C SER A 55 -13.24 24.46 -5.10
N ARG A 56 -13.96 25.52 -4.72
CA ARG A 56 -13.41 26.63 -3.91
C ARG A 56 -13.30 26.29 -2.42
N SER A 57 -14.02 25.28 -1.93
CA SER A 57 -13.98 24.90 -0.52
C SER A 57 -12.64 24.30 -0.09
N GLY A 58 -11.87 23.73 -1.02
CA GLY A 58 -10.66 22.96 -0.70
C GLY A 58 -10.93 21.61 -0.04
N ALA A 59 -12.15 21.35 0.46
CA ALA A 59 -12.51 20.16 1.25
C ALA A 59 -12.44 18.82 0.48
N PHE A 60 -12.25 18.86 -0.83
CA PHE A 60 -12.11 17.70 -1.72
C PHE A 60 -10.78 17.73 -2.48
N ARG A 61 -9.82 18.53 -2.01
CA ARG A 61 -8.42 18.44 -2.41
C ARG A 61 -7.72 17.48 -1.47
N ASP A 62 -6.60 16.98 -1.96
CA ASP A 62 -5.74 16.09 -1.21
C ASP A 62 -5.29 16.76 0.10
N ASN A 63 -5.21 15.99 1.17
CA ASN A 63 -4.82 16.49 2.49
C ASN A 63 -3.29 16.49 2.63
N GLU A 64 -2.68 17.67 2.49
CA GLU A 64 -1.22 17.82 2.55
C GLU A 64 -0.62 17.46 3.93
N GLN A 65 -1.34 17.70 5.04
CA GLN A 65 -0.85 17.33 6.38
C GLN A 65 -0.86 15.81 6.58
N HIS A 66 -1.94 15.16 6.14
CA HIS A 66 -2.03 13.71 6.06
C HIS A 66 -0.89 13.13 5.20
N ARG A 67 -0.68 13.64 3.99
CA ARG A 67 0.39 13.15 3.12
C ARG A 67 1.76 13.32 3.75
N ALA A 68 2.05 14.45 4.37
CA ALA A 68 3.31 14.68 5.07
C ALA A 68 3.54 13.64 6.19
N MET A 69 2.51 13.29 6.96
CA MET A 69 2.57 12.27 8.01
C MET A 69 2.86 10.87 7.43
N PHE A 70 2.18 10.50 6.33
CA PHE A 70 2.30 9.18 5.71
C PHE A 70 3.28 9.18 4.53
N THR A 71 4.43 9.85 4.69
CA THR A 71 5.53 9.86 3.73
C THR A 71 6.74 9.17 4.33
N LEU A 72 7.35 8.23 3.59
CA LEU A 72 8.63 7.65 4.00
C LEU A 72 9.73 8.72 3.98
N PRO A 73 10.71 8.68 4.89
CA PRO A 73 11.85 9.58 4.85
C PRO A 73 12.50 9.62 3.46
N PRO A 74 12.98 10.79 3.00
CA PRO A 74 13.67 10.89 1.73
C PRO A 74 14.92 10.02 1.74
N LEU A 75 15.34 9.57 0.56
CA LEU A 75 16.61 8.87 0.42
C LEU A 75 17.73 9.82 0.86
N SER A 76 18.46 9.45 1.90
CA SER A 76 19.70 10.15 2.25
C SER A 76 20.74 9.81 1.20
N ALA A 77 21.37 10.85 0.63
CA ALA A 77 22.57 10.69 -0.17
C ALA A 77 23.75 10.34 0.76
N SER A 78 23.71 9.18 1.39
CA SER A 78 24.87 8.67 2.10
C SER A 78 25.79 8.04 1.06
N THR A 79 26.97 8.66 0.96
CA THR A 79 28.15 8.26 0.21
C THR A 79 28.22 6.75 0.12
N GLU A 80 28.28 6.22 -1.10
CA GLU A 80 28.66 4.85 -1.38
C GLU A 80 29.82 4.47 -0.46
N ALA A 81 29.54 3.77 0.64
CA ALA A 81 30.54 2.93 1.24
C ALA A 81 30.80 1.91 0.12
N LEU A 82 31.89 2.15 -0.62
CA LEU A 82 32.40 1.25 -1.65
C LEU A 82 32.14 -0.17 -1.17
N PRO A 83 31.50 -1.04 -1.98
CA PRO A 83 31.15 -2.36 -1.52
C PRO A 83 32.42 -3.01 -0.99
N SER A 84 32.42 -3.32 0.31
CA SER A 84 33.36 -4.26 0.88
C SER A 84 33.35 -5.47 -0.05
N VAL A 85 34.53 -5.90 -0.50
CA VAL A 85 34.66 -6.99 -1.48
C VAL A 85 33.68 -8.09 -1.08
N PRO A 86 32.69 -8.42 -1.92
CA PRO A 86 31.67 -9.38 -1.53
C PRO A 86 32.29 -10.71 -1.13
N GLU A 87 32.14 -11.07 0.14
CA GLU A 87 32.59 -12.36 0.62
C GLU A 87 31.68 -13.42 0.02
N LEU A 88 32.27 -14.34 -0.73
CA LEU A 88 31.56 -15.50 -1.23
C LEU A 88 31.19 -16.38 -0.04
N PRO A 89 29.95 -16.91 0.02
CA PRO A 89 29.60 -17.88 1.04
C PRO A 89 30.53 -19.10 0.94
N PRO A 90 30.88 -19.72 2.07
CA PRO A 90 31.71 -20.91 2.08
C PRO A 90 31.03 -22.05 1.31
N GLN A 91 31.83 -22.87 0.64
CA GLN A 91 31.32 -24.08 0.00
C GLN A 91 31.23 -25.19 1.06
N GLU A 92 30.03 -25.72 1.25
CA GLU A 92 29.74 -26.74 2.26
C GLU A 92 29.38 -28.08 1.63
N VAL A 93 29.65 -29.17 2.35
CA VAL A 93 29.22 -30.53 1.98
C VAL A 93 27.99 -30.85 2.82
N VAL A 94 26.80 -30.71 2.23
CA VAL A 94 25.52 -30.86 2.93
C VAL A 94 24.96 -32.26 2.75
N THR A 95 24.94 -32.74 1.51
CA THR A 95 24.32 -34.01 1.12
C THR A 95 25.36 -35.09 0.81
N GLY A 96 26.58 -34.70 0.46
CA GLY A 96 27.61 -35.60 -0.07
C GLY A 96 27.48 -35.87 -1.58
N ASP A 97 26.38 -35.46 -2.22
CA ASP A 97 26.28 -35.40 -3.69
C ASP A 97 26.88 -34.08 -4.17
N LYS A 98 28.00 -34.17 -4.89
CA LYS A 98 28.77 -33.02 -5.36
C LYS A 98 27.96 -32.06 -6.24
N GLU A 99 27.03 -32.57 -7.05
CA GLU A 99 26.22 -31.71 -7.93
C GLU A 99 25.11 -31.02 -7.14
N VAL A 100 24.49 -31.72 -6.20
CA VAL A 100 23.46 -31.13 -5.30
C VAL A 100 24.09 -30.07 -4.39
N ASP A 101 25.25 -30.37 -3.79
CA ASP A 101 25.99 -29.45 -2.93
C ASP A 101 26.49 -28.23 -3.72
N ALA A 102 26.87 -28.40 -5.00
CA ALA A 102 27.19 -27.28 -5.89
C ALA A 102 25.97 -26.38 -6.12
N VAL A 103 24.77 -26.93 -6.38
CA VAL A 103 23.56 -26.13 -6.55
C VAL A 103 23.18 -25.43 -5.24
N LEU A 104 23.29 -26.09 -4.09
CA LEU A 104 23.06 -25.47 -2.77
C LEU A 104 23.99 -24.26 -2.56
N TRP A 105 25.26 -24.40 -2.90
CA TRP A 105 26.21 -23.30 -2.84
C TRP A 105 25.83 -22.17 -3.82
N LEU A 106 25.48 -22.48 -5.07
CA LEU A 106 25.01 -21.46 -6.02
C LEU A 106 23.76 -20.72 -5.51
N ARG A 107 22.82 -21.42 -4.89
CA ARG A 107 21.64 -20.81 -4.24
C ARG A 107 22.05 -19.87 -3.10
N SER A 108 23.05 -20.24 -2.31
CA SER A 108 23.61 -19.37 -1.26
C SER A 108 24.23 -18.09 -1.86
N VAL A 109 25.00 -18.23 -2.94
CA VAL A 109 25.56 -17.09 -3.69
C VAL A 109 24.45 -16.19 -4.24
N ILE A 110 23.41 -16.78 -4.86
CA ILE A 110 22.28 -16.03 -5.41
C ILE A 110 21.54 -15.28 -4.30
N SER A 111 21.35 -15.92 -3.14
CA SER A 111 20.65 -15.34 -1.99
C SER A 111 21.32 -14.10 -1.40
N THR A 112 22.59 -13.82 -1.74
CA THR A 112 23.25 -12.55 -1.41
C THR A 112 22.58 -11.34 -2.08
N GLY A 113 21.85 -11.55 -3.19
CA GLY A 113 21.14 -10.49 -3.91
C GLY A 113 22.04 -9.54 -4.71
N GLN A 114 23.33 -9.85 -4.84
CA GLN A 114 24.28 -9.00 -5.55
C GLN A 114 24.36 -9.38 -7.03
N ALA A 115 24.02 -8.44 -7.92
CA ALA A 115 23.90 -8.69 -9.35
C ALA A 115 25.13 -9.39 -9.97
N ALA A 116 26.34 -8.88 -9.70
CA ALA A 116 27.56 -9.47 -10.25
C ALA A 116 27.84 -10.92 -9.76
N LEU A 117 27.44 -11.25 -8.52
CA LEU A 117 27.57 -12.61 -8.01
C LEU A 117 26.48 -13.53 -8.56
N ILE A 118 25.26 -13.02 -8.71
CA ILE A 118 24.15 -13.75 -9.32
C ILE A 118 24.50 -14.13 -10.75
N ASP A 119 24.98 -13.19 -11.57
CA ASP A 119 25.35 -13.48 -12.96
C ASP A 119 26.40 -14.60 -13.04
N ARG A 120 27.41 -14.56 -12.17
CA ARG A 120 28.43 -15.61 -12.08
C ARG A 120 27.85 -16.95 -11.60
N ALA A 121 26.92 -16.93 -10.65
CA ALA A 121 26.27 -18.12 -10.16
C ALA A 121 25.37 -18.76 -11.23
N MET A 122 24.65 -17.95 -12.00
CA MET A 122 23.82 -18.40 -13.12
C MET A 122 24.66 -18.99 -14.25
N GLU A 123 25.81 -18.39 -14.57
CA GLU A 123 26.79 -18.99 -15.50
C GLU A 123 27.40 -20.29 -14.96
N GLY A 124 27.60 -20.38 -13.64
CA GLY A 124 28.01 -21.61 -12.97
C GLY A 124 26.97 -22.72 -13.10
N ALA A 125 25.68 -22.40 -12.91
CA ALA A 125 24.57 -23.34 -13.02
C ALA A 125 24.49 -23.95 -14.43
N LYS A 126 24.74 -23.17 -15.48
CA LYS A 126 24.76 -23.65 -16.89
C LYS A 126 25.82 -24.72 -17.16
N LYS A 127 26.86 -24.82 -16.32
CA LYS A 127 27.94 -25.81 -16.47
C LYS A 127 27.61 -27.16 -15.83
N ILE A 128 26.54 -27.23 -15.03
CA ILE A 128 26.05 -28.48 -14.43
C ILE A 128 25.38 -29.29 -15.54
N LYS A 129 25.88 -30.51 -15.77
CA LYS A 129 25.40 -31.37 -16.86
C LYS A 129 24.06 -32.02 -16.51
N THR A 130 23.88 -32.37 -15.23
CA THR A 130 22.65 -32.97 -14.76
C THR A 130 21.53 -31.92 -14.74
N PRO A 131 20.35 -32.21 -15.33
CA PRO A 131 19.20 -31.32 -15.25
C PRO A 131 18.82 -30.96 -13.80
N LEU A 132 18.47 -29.70 -13.55
CA LEU A 132 18.22 -29.19 -12.20
C LEU A 132 17.01 -29.85 -11.51
N ASP A 133 16.00 -30.27 -12.27
CA ASP A 133 14.84 -31.03 -11.79
C ASP A 133 15.23 -32.41 -11.24
N VAL A 134 16.22 -33.06 -11.86
CA VAL A 134 16.80 -34.31 -11.35
C VAL A 134 17.55 -34.07 -10.05
N LEU A 135 18.29 -32.96 -9.93
CA LEU A 135 18.99 -32.59 -8.69
C LEU A 135 18.03 -32.20 -7.57
N GLU A 136 16.92 -31.52 -7.86
CA GLU A 136 15.84 -31.24 -6.90
C GLU A 136 15.27 -32.54 -6.33
N LYS A 137 15.03 -33.55 -7.18
CA LYS A 137 14.57 -34.86 -6.72
C LYS A 137 15.57 -35.54 -5.79
N ARG A 138 16.87 -35.54 -6.14
CA ARG A 138 17.91 -36.11 -5.28
C ARG A 138 18.01 -35.40 -3.93
N TYR A 139 17.93 -34.07 -3.94
CA TYR A 139 17.93 -33.27 -2.72
C TYR A 139 16.72 -33.59 -1.83
N ARG A 140 15.52 -33.67 -2.43
CA ARG A 140 14.30 -34.08 -1.73
C ARG A 140 14.44 -35.47 -1.09
N ASP A 141 14.95 -36.43 -1.85
CA ASP A 141 15.10 -37.80 -1.38
C ASP A 141 16.11 -37.87 -0.21
N HIS A 142 17.18 -37.06 -0.25
CA HIS A 142 18.08 -36.85 0.89
C HIS A 142 17.35 -36.26 2.12
N LEU A 143 16.56 -35.20 1.95
CA LEU A 143 15.83 -34.56 3.05
C LEU A 143 14.83 -35.51 3.72
N VAL A 144 14.16 -36.36 2.94
CA VAL A 144 13.25 -37.41 3.45
C VAL A 144 14.01 -38.45 4.25
N ALA A 145 15.17 -38.90 3.76
CA ALA A 145 15.98 -39.91 4.43
C ALA A 145 16.58 -39.39 5.75
N THR A 146 17.05 -38.14 5.76
CA THR A 146 17.69 -37.51 6.93
C THR A 146 16.67 -37.05 7.98
N ASN A 147 15.40 -36.80 7.60
CA ASN A 147 14.34 -36.33 8.50
C ASN A 147 13.10 -37.24 8.48
N PRO A 148 13.20 -38.50 8.95
CA PRO A 148 12.10 -39.44 8.92
C PRO A 148 10.91 -38.94 9.77
N GLY A 149 9.70 -39.01 9.22
CA GLY A 149 8.47 -38.57 9.91
C GLY A 149 8.14 -37.08 9.80
N HIS A 150 9.04 -36.26 9.24
CA HIS A 150 8.80 -34.84 9.02
C HIS A 150 8.37 -34.56 7.57
N LEU A 151 7.07 -34.63 7.31
CA LEU A 151 6.50 -34.39 5.97
C LEU A 151 6.92 -33.03 5.37
N PHE A 152 7.08 -32.01 6.20
CA PHE A 152 7.52 -30.67 5.79
C PHE A 152 8.98 -30.61 5.31
N ALA A 153 9.84 -31.56 5.70
CA ALA A 153 11.22 -31.60 5.25
C ALA A 153 11.32 -31.91 3.74
N ALA A 154 10.42 -32.72 3.19
CA ALA A 154 10.36 -32.95 1.75
C ALA A 154 9.83 -31.72 1.00
N MET A 155 8.96 -30.94 1.63
CA MET A 155 8.36 -29.74 1.03
C MET A 155 9.37 -28.59 0.91
N SER A 156 10.44 -28.58 1.71
CA SER A 156 11.46 -27.52 1.64
C SER A 156 12.33 -27.60 0.39
N SER A 157 12.32 -28.71 -0.34
CA SER A 157 13.02 -28.82 -1.63
C SER A 157 12.26 -28.16 -2.78
N PHE A 158 10.99 -27.79 -2.62
CA PHE A 158 10.22 -27.20 -3.71
C PHE A 158 10.82 -25.87 -4.19
N GLY A 159 11.04 -25.76 -5.50
CA GLY A 159 11.67 -24.59 -6.10
C GLY A 159 13.20 -24.59 -5.95
N PHE A 160 13.80 -25.75 -5.65
CA PHE A 160 15.25 -25.94 -5.65
C PHE A 160 15.86 -25.71 -7.05
N ALA A 161 15.18 -26.18 -8.10
CA ALA A 161 15.62 -26.00 -9.48
C ALA A 161 15.34 -24.59 -10.04
N ASP A 162 14.44 -23.82 -9.42
CA ASP A 162 14.04 -22.49 -9.92
C ASP A 162 15.01 -21.39 -9.42
N LEU A 163 16.18 -21.34 -10.07
CA LEU A 163 17.22 -20.36 -9.77
C LEU A 163 16.86 -18.95 -10.27
N ASP A 164 16.06 -18.85 -11.34
CA ASP A 164 15.62 -17.56 -11.90
C ASP A 164 14.67 -16.82 -10.95
N ALA A 165 13.66 -17.52 -10.41
CA ALA A 165 12.76 -16.92 -9.42
C ALA A 165 13.51 -16.57 -8.11
N LEU A 166 14.47 -17.41 -7.70
CA LEU A 166 15.34 -17.12 -6.55
C LEU A 166 16.16 -15.85 -6.80
N ALA A 167 16.78 -15.72 -7.98
CA ALA A 167 17.57 -14.55 -8.35
C ALA A 167 16.72 -13.28 -8.38
N ALA A 168 15.55 -13.31 -9.01
CA ALA A 168 14.64 -12.16 -9.04
C ALA A 168 14.23 -11.72 -7.63
N ARG A 169 13.89 -12.67 -6.75
CA ARG A 169 13.55 -12.37 -5.35
C ARG A 169 14.73 -11.81 -4.57
N ALA A 170 15.93 -12.38 -4.73
CA ALA A 170 17.12 -11.94 -4.01
C ALA A 170 17.55 -10.53 -4.41
N ILE A 171 17.47 -10.19 -5.71
CA ILE A 171 17.72 -8.84 -6.22
C ILE A 171 16.74 -7.85 -5.58
N GLU A 172 15.44 -8.16 -5.60
CA GLU A 172 14.43 -7.27 -5.04
C GLU A 172 14.58 -7.10 -3.52
N GLN A 173 14.85 -8.18 -2.78
CA GLN A 173 15.13 -8.08 -1.34
C GLN A 173 16.36 -7.23 -1.06
N ASN A 174 17.45 -7.40 -1.81
CA ASN A 174 18.64 -6.59 -1.63
C ASN A 174 18.38 -5.12 -1.97
N ARG A 175 17.63 -4.83 -3.04
CA ARG A 175 17.20 -3.48 -3.40
C ARG A 175 16.40 -2.84 -2.25
N LEU A 176 15.45 -3.57 -1.67
CA LEU A 176 14.65 -3.10 -0.52
C LEU A 176 15.49 -2.90 0.74
N ARG A 177 16.46 -3.77 1.04
CA ARG A 177 17.40 -3.58 2.17
C ARG A 177 18.22 -2.30 2.01
N LEU A 178 18.78 -2.08 0.82
CA LEU A 178 19.56 -0.88 0.51
C LEU A 178 18.71 0.38 0.59
N GLU A 179 17.48 0.33 0.07
CA GLU A 179 16.53 1.44 0.19
C GLU A 179 16.16 1.71 1.66
N GLY A 180 15.87 0.67 2.43
CA GLY A 180 15.55 0.77 3.86
C GLY A 180 16.69 1.43 4.65
N ALA A 181 17.92 0.99 4.41
CA ALA A 181 19.12 1.59 5.01
C ALA A 181 19.31 3.06 4.56
N ALA A 182 19.08 3.39 3.29
CA ALA A 182 19.22 4.75 2.78
C ALA A 182 18.16 5.73 3.32
N ARG A 183 16.96 5.25 3.64
CA ARG A 183 15.87 6.06 4.20
C ARG A 183 15.94 6.19 5.71
N PHE A 184 16.23 5.09 6.41
CA PHE A 184 16.07 5.00 7.88
C PHE A 184 17.40 4.79 8.63
N GLY A 185 18.51 4.58 7.93
CA GLY A 185 19.75 4.15 8.55
C GLY A 185 19.55 2.81 9.29
N GLY A 186 19.98 2.76 10.54
CA GLY A 186 19.78 1.60 11.42
C GLY A 186 18.40 1.50 12.09
N ASN A 187 17.52 2.50 11.88
CA ASN A 187 16.27 2.62 12.64
C ASN A 187 15.03 2.13 11.87
N LEU A 188 15.19 1.36 10.80
CA LEU A 188 14.06 0.89 9.97
C LEU A 188 13.00 0.11 10.75
N LEU A 189 13.42 -0.66 11.75
CA LEU A 189 12.53 -1.48 12.60
C LEU A 189 11.94 -0.70 13.78
N ALA A 190 12.33 0.55 14.00
CA ALA A 190 11.74 1.39 15.03
C ALA A 190 10.39 1.95 14.57
N ASP A 191 9.52 2.28 15.53
CA ASP A 191 8.25 2.93 15.26
C ASP A 191 8.46 4.26 14.52
N THR A 192 7.72 4.47 13.44
CA THR A 192 7.69 5.74 12.73
C THR A 192 6.81 6.77 13.44
N GLU A 193 6.85 8.02 12.99
CA GLU A 193 5.94 9.06 13.49
C GLU A 193 4.46 8.69 13.23
N ALA A 194 4.16 8.09 12.08
CA ALA A 194 2.83 7.62 11.72
C ALA A 194 2.35 6.48 12.63
N GLU A 195 3.22 5.55 12.98
CA GLU A 195 2.91 4.46 13.92
C GLU A 195 2.72 4.98 15.34
N THR A 196 3.58 5.89 15.77
CA THR A 196 3.47 6.58 17.05
C THR A 196 2.13 7.31 17.15
N PHE A 197 1.71 8.02 16.10
CA PHE A 197 0.39 8.64 16.02
C PHE A 197 -0.73 7.61 16.23
N CYS A 198 -0.65 6.44 15.58
CA CYS A 198 -1.67 5.40 15.72
C CYS A 198 -1.77 4.88 17.17
N ILE A 199 -0.62 4.59 17.79
CA ILE A 199 -0.52 4.17 19.20
C ILE A 199 -1.16 5.20 20.14
N GLU A 200 -0.84 6.48 19.93
CA GLU A 200 -1.39 7.58 20.75
C GLU A 200 -2.90 7.74 20.54
N ALA A 201 -3.38 7.68 19.29
CA ALA A 201 -4.79 7.87 18.97
C ALA A 201 -5.69 6.77 19.56
N LEU A 202 -5.17 5.53 19.63
CA LEU A 202 -5.90 4.37 20.16
C LEU A 202 -5.60 4.07 21.62
N ARG A 203 -4.74 4.87 22.27
CA ARG A 203 -4.37 4.70 23.67
C ARG A 203 -5.59 4.50 24.58
N GLY A 204 -5.55 3.42 25.35
CA GLY A 204 -6.58 3.08 26.32
C GLY A 204 -7.77 2.31 25.73
N LEU A 205 -7.82 2.10 24.41
CA LEU A 205 -8.69 1.07 23.86
C LEU A 205 -8.16 -0.31 24.23
N ARG A 206 -9.07 -1.24 24.52
CA ARG A 206 -8.73 -2.65 24.71
C ARG A 206 -9.05 -3.40 23.44
N ALA A 207 -8.10 -4.22 23.01
CA ALA A 207 -8.36 -5.32 22.10
C ALA A 207 -9.47 -6.20 22.71
N THR A 208 -10.60 -6.25 22.03
CA THR A 208 -11.84 -6.90 22.52
C THR A 208 -12.43 -7.87 21.51
N ALA A 209 -11.95 -7.85 20.26
CA ALA A 209 -12.35 -8.79 19.24
C ALA A 209 -11.52 -10.08 19.28
N GLN A 210 -12.04 -11.10 18.59
CA GLN A 210 -11.39 -12.38 18.41
C GLN A 210 -10.02 -12.17 17.75
N PHE A 211 -8.98 -12.85 18.24
CA PHE A 211 -7.56 -12.68 17.86
C PHE A 211 -6.85 -11.41 18.35
N GLY A 212 -7.47 -10.62 19.24
CA GLY A 212 -6.81 -9.45 19.81
C GLY A 212 -6.99 -8.17 18.98
N ASP A 213 -7.99 -8.14 18.10
CA ASP A 213 -8.33 -6.94 17.33
C ASP A 213 -9.09 -5.89 18.16
N PHE A 214 -8.99 -4.64 17.72
CA PHE A 214 -9.78 -3.54 18.25
C PHE A 214 -11.20 -3.51 17.65
N ASP A 215 -12.16 -2.95 18.41
CA ASP A 215 -13.49 -2.70 17.87
C ASP A 215 -13.44 -1.62 16.76
N LYS A 216 -13.93 -1.98 15.56
CA LYS A 216 -13.88 -1.11 14.37
C LYS A 216 -14.55 0.26 14.59
N ARG A 217 -15.64 0.32 15.37
CA ARG A 217 -16.38 1.57 15.61
C ARG A 217 -15.61 2.49 16.56
N GLN A 218 -15.00 1.91 17.60
CA GLN A 218 -14.17 2.68 18.54
C GLN A 218 -12.93 3.25 17.85
N VAL A 219 -12.23 2.45 17.03
CA VAL A 219 -11.09 2.91 16.23
C VAL A 219 -11.50 4.03 15.29
N ALA A 220 -12.61 3.84 14.54
CA ALA A 220 -13.10 4.89 13.65
C ALA A 220 -13.42 6.17 14.42
N ALA A 221 -14.02 6.09 15.62
CA ALA A 221 -14.28 7.26 16.45
C ALA A 221 -12.99 7.97 16.89
N ARG A 222 -11.94 7.22 17.24
CA ARG A 222 -10.63 7.79 17.62
C ARG A 222 -9.96 8.50 16.46
N PHE A 223 -9.83 7.85 15.30
CA PHE A 223 -9.19 8.49 14.15
C PHE A 223 -10.01 9.66 13.60
N ASN A 224 -11.34 9.59 13.63
CA ASN A 224 -12.19 10.71 13.23
C ASN A 224 -12.07 11.94 14.14
N ALA A 225 -11.51 11.80 15.35
CA ALA A 225 -11.20 12.93 16.23
C ALA A 225 -9.97 13.74 15.77
N HIS A 226 -9.24 13.27 14.76
CA HIS A 226 -8.06 13.91 14.16
C HIS A 226 -8.32 14.28 12.68
N PRO A 227 -9.27 15.21 12.41
CA PRO A 227 -9.68 15.53 11.04
C PRO A 227 -8.53 16.04 10.16
N GLU A 228 -7.51 16.65 10.75
CA GLU A 228 -6.30 17.12 10.08
C GLU A 228 -5.44 15.99 9.49
N LEU A 229 -5.55 14.76 10.02
CA LEU A 229 -4.85 13.56 9.54
C LEU A 229 -5.79 12.55 8.87
N LEU A 230 -7.00 12.95 8.50
CA LEU A 230 -7.89 12.08 7.73
C LEU A 230 -7.64 12.21 6.22
N PRO A 231 -7.70 11.10 5.46
CA PRO A 231 -7.81 11.15 4.01
C PRO A 231 -9.03 11.98 3.59
N HIS A 232 -8.84 12.96 2.70
CA HIS A 232 -9.96 13.72 2.13
C HIS A 232 -10.48 13.09 0.84
N THR A 233 -9.65 12.29 0.18
CA THR A 233 -9.86 11.78 -1.17
C THR A 233 -9.49 10.31 -1.22
N LEU A 234 -9.98 9.59 -2.24
CA LEU A 234 -9.57 8.20 -2.43
C LEU A 234 -8.09 8.12 -2.80
N SER A 235 -7.56 9.14 -3.49
CA SER A 235 -6.12 9.26 -3.72
C SER A 235 -5.32 9.34 -2.41
N ASP A 236 -5.81 10.05 -1.39
CA ASP A 236 -5.16 10.07 -0.07
C ASP A 236 -5.23 8.71 0.62
N CYS A 237 -6.35 7.98 0.52
CA CYS A 237 -6.43 6.62 1.04
C CYS A 237 -5.39 5.70 0.38
N LEU A 238 -5.29 5.72 -0.96
CA LEU A 238 -4.30 4.92 -1.69
C LEU A 238 -2.87 5.34 -1.36
N TYR A 239 -2.64 6.63 -1.12
CA TYR A 239 -1.34 7.15 -0.71
C TYR A 239 -0.90 6.54 0.63
N GLU A 240 -1.77 6.56 1.64
CA GLU A 240 -1.49 5.99 2.96
C GLU A 240 -1.38 4.46 2.92
N LEU A 241 -2.26 3.77 2.19
CA LEU A 241 -2.14 2.30 2.01
C LEU A 241 -0.83 1.91 1.31
N GLY A 242 -0.37 2.74 0.36
CA GLY A 242 0.92 2.57 -0.28
C GLY A 242 2.10 2.82 0.67
N TYR A 243 1.96 3.73 1.64
CA TYR A 243 2.95 3.95 2.70
C TYR A 243 3.10 2.70 3.58
N TRP A 244 1.98 2.12 4.05
CA TRP A 244 1.99 0.92 4.89
C TRP A 244 2.61 -0.29 4.16
N ASP A 245 2.21 -0.56 2.91
CA ASP A 245 2.78 -1.64 2.09
C ASP A 245 4.28 -1.45 1.86
N GLN A 246 4.73 -0.23 1.57
CA GLN A 246 6.17 0.03 1.38
C GLN A 246 6.95 -0.14 2.68
N LEU A 247 6.47 0.38 3.80
CA LEU A 247 7.13 0.22 5.11
C LEU A 247 7.28 -1.26 5.47
N TYR A 248 6.21 -2.04 5.32
CA TYR A 248 6.24 -3.49 5.53
C TYR A 248 7.27 -4.17 4.63
N ARG A 249 7.28 -3.88 3.32
CA ARG A 249 8.24 -4.49 2.37
C ARG A 249 9.69 -4.19 2.72
N LEU A 250 9.98 -2.95 3.15
CA LEU A 250 11.32 -2.57 3.59
C LEU A 250 11.73 -3.35 4.84
N ARG A 251 10.86 -3.43 5.86
CA ARG A 251 11.16 -4.18 7.09
C ARG A 251 11.28 -5.67 6.84
N ASN A 252 10.36 -6.26 6.09
CA ASN A 252 10.36 -7.68 5.71
C ASN A 252 11.59 -8.11 4.90
N ALA A 253 12.23 -7.17 4.19
CA ALA A 253 13.50 -7.44 3.54
C ALA A 253 14.64 -7.60 4.55
N VAL A 254 14.61 -6.88 5.68
CA VAL A 254 15.64 -6.92 6.73
C VAL A 254 15.38 -8.02 7.75
N ASP A 255 14.17 -8.08 8.30
CA ASP A 255 13.75 -9.06 9.29
C ASP A 255 12.28 -9.42 9.05
N ARG A 256 12.06 -10.68 8.67
CA ARG A 256 10.72 -11.22 8.39
C ARG A 256 9.87 -11.37 9.67
N ASP A 257 10.52 -11.64 10.80
CA ASP A 257 9.81 -11.93 12.05
C ASP A 257 9.56 -10.64 12.86
N ALA A 258 10.19 -9.53 12.45
CA ALA A 258 9.98 -8.18 13.00
C ALA A 258 9.44 -7.19 11.95
N SER A 259 8.79 -7.68 10.89
CA SER A 259 8.30 -6.82 9.78
C SER A 259 7.05 -6.05 10.12
N ASP A 260 6.20 -6.65 10.95
CA ASP A 260 4.90 -6.12 11.29
C ASP A 260 5.05 -4.89 12.20
N GLY A 261 4.26 -3.86 11.90
CA GLY A 261 4.15 -2.70 12.77
C GLY A 261 3.33 -2.99 14.03
N PRO A 262 3.14 -2.00 14.90
CA PRO A 262 2.27 -2.15 16.05
C PRO A 262 0.82 -2.42 15.61
N PRO A 263 0.03 -3.15 16.42
CA PRO A 263 -1.38 -3.44 16.11
C PRO A 263 -2.22 -2.20 15.80
N ASP A 264 -1.86 -1.05 16.39
CA ASP A 264 -2.51 0.24 16.17
C ASP A 264 -2.32 0.74 14.72
N ALA A 265 -1.17 0.46 14.10
CA ALA A 265 -0.90 0.78 12.70
C ALA A 265 -1.69 -0.14 11.77
N THR A 266 -1.78 -1.44 12.09
CA THR A 266 -2.69 -2.37 11.40
C THR A 266 -4.14 -1.89 11.51
N ALA A 267 -4.54 -1.35 12.68
CA ALA A 267 -5.85 -0.77 12.89
C ALA A 267 -6.12 0.44 11.99
N ARG A 268 -5.10 1.25 11.75
CA ARG A 268 -5.16 2.37 10.82
C ARG A 268 -5.27 1.90 9.37
N ASP A 269 -4.51 0.89 8.95
CA ASP A 269 -4.56 0.34 7.59
C ASP A 269 -5.98 -0.10 7.21
N TRP A 270 -6.65 -0.94 8.02
CA TRP A 270 -8.00 -1.37 7.67
C TRP A 270 -9.04 -0.27 7.86
N PHE A 271 -8.82 0.71 8.75
CA PHE A 271 -9.68 1.88 8.84
C PHE A 271 -9.67 2.68 7.53
N VAL A 272 -8.48 2.93 6.99
CA VAL A 272 -8.29 3.66 5.73
C VAL A 272 -8.79 2.87 4.54
N PHE A 273 -8.60 1.55 4.52
CA PHE A 273 -9.21 0.68 3.52
C PHE A 273 -10.74 0.80 3.54
N GLY A 274 -11.36 0.81 4.73
CA GLY A 274 -12.79 1.05 4.88
C GLY A 274 -13.27 2.44 4.43
N LEU A 275 -12.41 3.47 4.44
CA LEU A 275 -12.74 4.78 3.90
C LEU A 275 -12.90 4.76 2.37
N LEU A 276 -12.32 3.79 1.66
CA LEU A 276 -12.53 3.61 0.22
C LEU A 276 -14.00 3.34 -0.14
N ALA A 277 -14.78 2.78 0.80
CA ALA A 277 -16.22 2.55 0.65
C ALA A 277 -17.06 3.79 0.97
N GLN A 278 -16.50 4.76 1.71
CA GLN A 278 -17.24 5.91 2.24
C GLN A 278 -16.98 7.20 1.46
N ILE A 279 -15.74 7.41 1.03
CA ILE A 279 -15.34 8.61 0.30
C ILE A 279 -15.76 8.47 -1.16
N ARG A 280 -16.62 9.38 -1.62
CA ARG A 280 -17.05 9.38 -3.03
C ARG A 280 -15.90 9.76 -3.97
N PRO A 281 -15.70 9.05 -5.09
CA PRO A 281 -14.73 9.45 -6.11
C PRO A 281 -14.97 10.89 -6.58
N ARG A 282 -13.89 11.64 -6.78
CA ARG A 282 -13.94 13.00 -7.36
C ARG A 282 -14.16 12.93 -8.86
N ASP A 283 -13.54 11.95 -9.51
CA ASP A 283 -13.63 11.69 -10.92
C ASP A 283 -13.45 10.19 -11.23
N LYS A 284 -13.57 9.87 -12.53
CA LYS A 284 -13.45 8.50 -13.02
C LYS A 284 -12.02 7.94 -12.89
N ALA A 285 -11.00 8.79 -12.97
CA ALA A 285 -9.61 8.34 -12.91
C ALA A 285 -9.27 7.88 -11.49
N GLU A 286 -9.71 8.62 -10.49
CA GLU A 286 -9.59 8.24 -9.08
C GLU A 286 -10.34 6.94 -8.78
N GLY A 287 -11.58 6.79 -9.26
CA GLY A 287 -12.32 5.54 -9.10
C GLY A 287 -11.63 4.33 -9.78
N LEU A 288 -11.08 4.52 -10.98
CA LEU A 288 -10.32 3.49 -11.69
C LEU A 288 -9.03 3.11 -10.95
N ALA A 289 -8.37 4.07 -10.30
CA ALA A 289 -7.17 3.81 -9.50
C ALA A 289 -7.49 2.87 -8.32
N VAL A 290 -8.59 3.10 -7.60
CA VAL A 290 -9.04 2.21 -6.53
C VAL A 290 -9.40 0.83 -7.06
N PHE A 291 -10.10 0.75 -8.19
CA PHE A 291 -10.43 -0.53 -8.81
C PHE A 291 -9.17 -1.36 -9.14
N ARG A 292 -8.14 -0.72 -9.73
CA ARG A 292 -6.86 -1.39 -10.02
C ARG A 292 -6.13 -1.82 -8.74
N TYR A 293 -6.19 -0.99 -7.69
CA TYR A 293 -5.64 -1.34 -6.40
C TYR A 293 -6.30 -2.59 -5.81
N LEU A 294 -7.64 -2.71 -5.87
CA LEU A 294 -8.35 -3.89 -5.37
C LEU A 294 -7.86 -5.17 -6.07
N ILE A 295 -7.75 -5.15 -7.40
CA ILE A 295 -7.23 -6.29 -8.19
C ILE A 295 -5.80 -6.67 -7.77
N ALA A 296 -4.96 -5.68 -7.48
CA ALA A 296 -3.55 -5.92 -7.16
C ALA A 296 -3.31 -6.30 -5.69
N SER A 297 -4.15 -5.83 -4.77
CA SER A 297 -3.93 -5.92 -3.31
C SER A 297 -4.22 -7.29 -2.70
N GLN A 298 -4.87 -8.20 -3.46
CA GLN A 298 -5.32 -9.52 -2.98
C GLN A 298 -6.24 -9.46 -1.74
N ARG A 299 -6.84 -8.30 -1.43
CA ARG A 299 -7.76 -8.08 -0.29
C ARG A 299 -9.22 -8.38 -0.66
N GLU A 300 -9.45 -9.31 -1.57
CA GLU A 300 -10.78 -9.60 -2.13
C GLU A 300 -11.74 -10.21 -1.10
N ASP A 301 -11.20 -10.82 -0.04
CA ASP A 301 -11.91 -11.47 1.06
C ASP A 301 -12.30 -10.50 2.19
N MET A 302 -11.82 -9.26 2.17
CA MET A 302 -12.20 -8.26 3.17
C MET A 302 -13.67 -7.87 3.03
N ALA A 303 -14.36 -7.77 4.17
CA ALA A 303 -15.80 -7.48 4.23
C ALA A 303 -16.17 -6.14 3.55
N GLU A 304 -15.22 -5.19 3.52
CA GLU A 304 -15.40 -3.88 2.91
C GLU A 304 -15.34 -3.91 1.37
N SER A 305 -14.77 -4.95 0.74
CA SER A 305 -14.49 -4.99 -0.70
C SER A 305 -15.73 -4.83 -1.57
N GLU A 306 -16.85 -5.45 -1.21
CA GLU A 306 -18.13 -5.27 -1.92
C GLU A 306 -18.62 -3.81 -1.81
N ALA A 307 -18.57 -3.23 -0.60
CA ALA A 307 -19.00 -1.86 -0.37
C ALA A 307 -18.13 -0.85 -1.13
N ILE A 308 -16.82 -1.11 -1.27
CA ILE A 308 -15.92 -0.30 -2.11
C ILE A 308 -16.38 -0.37 -3.56
N LEU A 309 -16.61 -1.55 -4.13
CA LEU A 309 -17.07 -1.70 -5.52
C LEU A 309 -18.38 -0.96 -5.78
N VAL A 310 -19.35 -1.05 -4.85
CA VAL A 310 -20.61 -0.30 -4.92
C VAL A 310 -20.38 1.22 -4.86
N ASN A 311 -19.44 1.68 -4.05
CA ASN A 311 -19.11 3.11 -4.00
C ASN A 311 -18.51 3.62 -5.32
N LEU A 312 -17.70 2.80 -6.02
CA LEU A 312 -17.03 3.17 -7.26
C LEU A 312 -17.98 3.30 -8.46
N ILE A 313 -19.09 2.56 -8.47
CA ILE A 313 -20.09 2.63 -9.57
C ILE A 313 -20.99 3.88 -9.48
N GLY A 314 -21.11 4.49 -8.29
CA GLY A 314 -21.93 5.69 -8.05
C GLY A 314 -23.29 5.35 -7.47
#